data_AF-A0A519TR09-F1
#
_entry.id   AF-A0A519TR09-F1
#
_cell.length_a   1.000
_cell.length_b   1.000
_cell.length_c   1.000
_cell.angle_alpha   90.00
_cell.angle_beta   90.00
_cell.angle_gamma   90.00
#
_symmetry.space_group_name_H-M   'P 1'
#
loop_
_entity.id
_entity.type
_entity.pdbx_description
1 polymer ?
#
loop_
_entity_poly.entity_id
_entity_poly.type
_entity_poly.pdbx_seq_one_letter_code
_entity_poly.pdbx_strand_id
1 'polypeptide(L)'
;MGIFDFFKRKEKTQPEKPVVKANDKGEFDLQLTDFNEKIHKAKAIADAWIDPAFESEFAHLKTGEPSKKGDIIELKIYVANVALWGNKVELTFDPVIASKDINDFVQKINKQLDWLTKNKSLIKKAITSDLLQLKNESWLDEDQQTINKEDFIKPIQLTSVDFAKKAAFDLYFDDGNLFWGHSIILNVNSKREIKGASIAG
;
A
#
# COMPACT_ATOMS: atom_id res chain seq x y z
N MET A 1 -7.12 -11.85 -16.02
CA MET A 1 -6.81 -10.80 -17.01
C MET A 1 -7.10 -9.49 -16.31
N GLY A 2 -6.05 -8.76 -15.94
CA GLY A 2 -6.18 -7.56 -15.11
C GLY A 2 -6.47 -6.34 -15.97
N ILE A 3 -7.19 -5.35 -15.44
CA ILE A 3 -7.49 -4.09 -16.13
C ILE A 3 -6.23 -3.37 -16.67
N PHE A 4 -5.05 -3.63 -16.10
CA PHE A 4 -3.77 -3.09 -16.55
C PHE A 4 -3.34 -3.61 -17.94
N ASP A 5 -3.90 -4.73 -18.41
CA ASP A 5 -3.70 -5.22 -19.79
C ASP A 5 -4.29 -4.25 -20.83
N PHE A 6 -5.17 -3.32 -20.41
CA PHE A 6 -5.83 -2.34 -21.28
C PHE A 6 -5.15 -0.96 -21.35
N PHE A 7 -3.99 -0.77 -20.72
CA PHE A 7 -3.37 0.56 -20.61
C PHE A 7 -1.85 0.57 -20.84
N LYS A 8 -1.37 1.52 -21.66
CA LYS A 8 0.08 1.77 -21.85
C LYS A 8 0.55 2.91 -20.92
N ARG A 9 1.44 2.59 -19.96
CA ARG A 9 1.94 3.53 -18.94
C ARG A 9 3.09 4.41 -19.48
N LYS A 10 3.07 5.71 -19.14
CA LYS A 10 4.23 6.60 -19.23
C LYS A 10 4.40 7.30 -17.87
N GLU A 11 5.55 7.13 -17.24
CA GLU A 11 5.88 7.77 -15.97
C GLU A 11 6.78 8.99 -16.21
N LYS A 12 6.50 10.08 -15.51
CA LYS A 12 7.41 11.22 -15.35
C LYS A 12 7.77 11.27 -13.88
N THR A 13 8.98 10.84 -13.53
CA THR A 13 9.47 10.85 -12.15
C THR A 13 10.16 12.17 -11.84
N GLN A 14 9.68 12.86 -10.81
CA GLN A 14 10.43 13.92 -10.13
C GLN A 14 11.56 13.29 -9.31
N PRO A 15 12.66 14.02 -9.03
CA PRO A 15 13.72 13.52 -8.16
C PRO A 15 13.15 13.11 -6.80
N GLU A 16 13.65 12.00 -6.28
CA GLU A 16 13.16 11.43 -5.03
C GLU A 16 13.45 12.37 -3.84
N LYS A 17 12.43 12.63 -3.03
CA LYS A 17 12.57 13.46 -1.82
C LYS A 17 13.31 12.70 -0.72
N PRO A 18 13.98 13.41 0.21
CA PRO A 18 14.66 12.79 1.34
C PRO A 18 13.73 11.91 2.18
N VAL A 19 14.30 10.86 2.77
CA VAL A 19 13.58 9.97 3.68
C VAL A 19 13.29 10.72 4.99
N VAL A 20 12.03 10.88 5.33
CA VAL A 20 11.60 11.52 6.59
C VAL A 20 11.74 10.54 7.74
N LYS A 21 12.21 11.00 8.89
CA LYS A 21 12.41 10.19 10.09
C LYS A 21 11.48 10.66 11.21
N ALA A 22 11.04 9.73 12.05
CA ALA A 22 10.37 10.09 13.29
C ALA A 22 11.34 10.85 14.21
N ASN A 23 10.79 11.72 15.06
CA ASN A 23 11.53 12.37 16.13
C ASN A 23 11.91 11.36 17.24
N ASP A 24 12.60 11.82 18.28
CA ASP A 24 13.06 10.98 19.41
C ASP A 24 11.91 10.31 20.20
N LYS A 25 10.67 10.80 20.04
CA LYS A 25 9.46 10.22 20.65
C LYS A 25 8.78 9.19 19.74
N GLY A 26 9.32 8.94 18.55
CA GLY A 26 8.73 8.07 17.54
C GLY A 26 7.52 8.69 16.84
N GLU A 27 7.46 10.02 16.76
CA GLU A 27 6.38 10.78 16.11
C GLU A 27 6.84 11.35 14.78
N PHE A 28 5.95 11.32 13.77
CA PHE A 28 6.16 11.90 12.45
C PHE A 28 5.47 13.26 12.33
N ASP A 29 6.12 14.18 11.60
CA ASP A 29 5.57 15.48 11.25
C ASP A 29 5.72 15.72 9.75
N LEU A 30 5.18 14.81 8.94
CA LEU A 30 5.11 15.00 7.50
C LEU A 30 4.25 16.21 7.18
N GLN A 31 4.69 16.95 6.17
CA GLN A 31 3.98 18.03 5.53
C GLN A 31 3.69 17.65 4.08
N LEU A 32 2.72 18.31 3.43
CA LEU A 32 2.42 18.04 2.03
C LEU A 32 3.64 18.22 1.12
N THR A 33 4.55 19.13 1.50
CA THR A 33 5.82 19.37 0.82
C THR A 33 6.79 18.19 0.87
N ASP A 34 6.57 17.17 1.69
CA ASP A 34 7.38 15.96 1.73
C ASP A 34 6.94 14.93 0.68
N PHE A 35 5.77 15.13 0.09
CA PHE A 35 5.23 14.24 -0.94
C PHE A 35 5.56 14.75 -2.34
N ASN A 36 5.99 13.84 -3.21
CA ASN A 36 6.06 14.04 -4.65
C ASN A 36 4.75 13.63 -5.30
N GLU A 37 4.34 14.37 -6.32
CA GLU A 37 3.21 13.99 -7.15
C GLU A 37 3.71 13.09 -8.28
N LYS A 38 3.25 11.83 -8.31
CA LYS A 38 3.41 10.92 -9.45
C LYS A 38 2.10 10.91 -10.24
N ILE A 39 2.17 11.20 -11.53
CA ILE A 39 1.02 11.11 -12.45
C ILE A 39 1.19 9.88 -13.31
N HIS A 40 0.32 8.89 -13.13
CA HIS A 40 0.22 7.75 -14.01
C HIS A 40 -0.80 8.06 -15.09
N LYS A 41 -0.34 8.09 -16.35
CA LYS A 41 -1.22 8.22 -17.50
C LYS A 41 -1.43 6.86 -18.12
N ALA A 42 -2.69 6.52 -18.30
CA ALA A 42 -3.16 5.25 -18.82
C ALA A 42 -4.08 5.57 -20.01
N LYS A 43 -3.74 5.06 -21.20
CA LYS A 43 -4.59 5.24 -22.40
C LYS A 43 -5.48 4.01 -22.60
N ALA A 44 -6.80 4.20 -22.62
CA ALA A 44 -7.75 3.14 -22.90
C ALA A 44 -7.52 2.57 -24.31
N ILE A 45 -7.26 1.26 -24.42
CA ILE A 45 -7.02 0.60 -25.72
C ILE A 45 -8.28 0.00 -26.35
N ALA A 46 -9.39 -0.04 -25.61
CA ALA A 46 -10.71 -0.48 -26.05
C ALA A 46 -11.79 0.36 -25.34
N ASP A 47 -13.00 0.33 -25.86
CA ASP A 47 -14.16 0.85 -25.14
C ASP A 47 -14.37 -0.05 -23.91
N ALA A 48 -14.38 0.54 -22.71
CA ALA A 48 -14.54 -0.19 -21.47
C ALA A 48 -15.59 0.48 -20.59
N TRP A 49 -16.61 -0.29 -20.22
CA TRP A 49 -17.52 0.07 -19.14
C TRP A 49 -16.85 -0.32 -17.82
N ILE A 50 -16.46 0.68 -17.03
CA ILE A 50 -15.88 0.47 -15.71
C ILE A 50 -17.03 0.54 -14.73
N ASP A 51 -17.35 -0.57 -14.07
CA ASP A 51 -18.35 -0.59 -13.01
C ASP A 51 -17.84 0.22 -11.80
N PRO A 52 -18.51 1.32 -11.42
CA PRO A 52 -18.11 2.12 -10.26
C PRO A 52 -18.13 1.34 -8.93
N ALA A 53 -18.87 0.23 -8.87
CA ALA A 53 -18.93 -0.65 -7.71
C ALA A 53 -17.79 -1.69 -7.65
N PHE A 54 -17.12 -1.95 -8.78
CA PHE A 54 -16.05 -2.96 -8.86
C PHE A 54 -14.67 -2.38 -8.53
N GLU A 55 -14.44 -1.10 -8.81
CA GLU A 55 -13.09 -0.50 -8.68
C GLU A 55 -13.12 0.80 -7.87
N SER A 56 -12.96 0.70 -6.55
CA SER A 56 -12.95 1.87 -5.66
C SER A 56 -11.83 2.88 -5.98
N GLU A 57 -10.76 2.42 -6.62
CA GLU A 57 -9.63 3.22 -7.10
C GLU A 57 -10.02 4.15 -8.27
N PHE A 58 -11.07 3.82 -9.03
CA PHE A 58 -11.57 4.66 -10.13
C PHE A 58 -12.84 5.44 -9.79
N ALA A 59 -13.33 5.36 -8.56
CA ALA A 59 -14.54 6.06 -8.11
C ALA A 59 -14.48 7.59 -8.30
N HIS A 60 -13.29 8.14 -8.51
CA HIS A 60 -13.05 9.56 -8.78
C HIS A 60 -12.92 9.93 -10.27
N LEU A 61 -12.70 8.96 -11.15
CA LEU A 61 -12.89 9.17 -12.57
C LEU A 61 -14.40 9.35 -12.79
N LYS A 62 -14.80 10.46 -13.42
CA LYS A 62 -16.19 10.65 -13.80
C LYS A 62 -16.57 9.55 -14.81
N THR A 63 -17.22 8.48 -14.40
CA THR A 63 -17.78 7.52 -15.36
C THR A 63 -19.19 7.11 -14.94
N GLY A 64 -20.16 7.94 -15.33
CA GLY A 64 -21.48 7.47 -15.73
C GLY A 64 -21.55 7.15 -17.23
N GLU A 65 -20.45 7.32 -17.97
CA GLU A 65 -20.31 6.99 -19.38
C GLU A 65 -19.12 6.04 -19.58
N PRO A 66 -19.22 5.05 -20.49
CA PRO A 66 -18.12 4.15 -20.80
C PRO A 66 -16.91 4.92 -21.34
N SER A 67 -15.71 4.56 -20.86
CA SER A 67 -14.46 5.08 -21.42
C SER A 67 -14.33 4.62 -22.86
N LYS A 68 -13.98 5.53 -23.76
CA LYS A 68 -13.79 5.23 -25.17
C LYS A 68 -12.35 4.89 -25.45
N LYS A 69 -12.12 4.04 -26.45
CA LYS A 69 -10.81 3.76 -26.99
C LYS A 69 -10.13 5.08 -27.36
N GLY A 70 -9.00 5.35 -26.70
CA GLY A 70 -8.24 6.57 -26.88
C GLY A 70 -8.24 7.51 -25.69
N ASP A 71 -9.21 7.36 -24.77
CA ASP A 71 -9.31 8.17 -23.56
C ASP A 71 -8.05 8.04 -22.71
N ILE A 72 -7.68 9.15 -22.06
CA ILE A 72 -6.53 9.21 -21.16
C ILE A 72 -7.07 9.30 -19.74
N ILE A 73 -6.79 8.28 -18.96
CA ILE A 73 -6.97 8.25 -17.52
C ILE A 73 -5.69 8.76 -16.88
N GLU A 74 -5.81 9.78 -16.02
CA GLU A 74 -4.71 10.29 -15.22
C GLU A 74 -4.98 9.97 -13.75
N LEU A 75 -4.19 9.06 -13.19
CA LEU A 75 -4.17 8.78 -11.76
C LEU A 75 -3.06 9.58 -11.12
N LYS A 76 -3.42 10.41 -10.14
CA LYS A 76 -2.48 11.22 -9.38
C LYS A 76 -2.23 10.52 -8.05
N ILE A 77 -0.98 10.23 -7.74
CA ILE A 77 -0.58 9.58 -6.48
C ILE A 77 0.44 10.45 -5.79
N TYR A 78 0.22 10.72 -4.51
CA TYR A 78 1.19 11.39 -3.65
C TYR A 78 2.09 10.35 -3.03
N VAL A 79 3.40 10.58 -3.11
CA VAL A 79 4.43 9.63 -2.67
C VAL A 79 5.44 10.30 -1.77
N ALA A 80 5.66 9.74 -0.58
CA ALA A 80 6.74 10.12 0.31
C ALA A 80 7.54 8.88 0.74
N ASN A 81 8.73 9.07 1.29
CA ASN A 81 9.51 7.98 1.87
C ASN A 81 9.78 8.27 3.33
N VAL A 82 9.59 7.27 4.19
CA VAL A 82 9.89 7.36 5.62
C VAL A 82 10.84 6.28 6.08
N ALA A 83 11.59 6.54 7.15
CA ALA A 83 12.34 5.52 7.86
C ALA A 83 11.46 4.92 8.96
N LEU A 84 10.98 3.70 8.75
CA LEU A 84 10.11 3.01 9.71
C LEU A 84 10.64 1.60 9.96
N TRP A 85 10.80 1.25 11.24
CA TRP A 85 11.25 -0.07 11.69
C TRP A 85 12.63 -0.53 11.18
N GLY A 86 13.47 0.41 10.74
CA GLY A 86 14.79 0.15 10.15
C GLY A 86 14.79 0.14 8.62
N ASN A 87 13.62 0.26 7.98
CA ASN A 87 13.45 0.19 6.54
C ASN A 87 13.13 1.57 5.96
N LYS A 88 13.48 1.77 4.68
CA LYS A 88 12.87 2.82 3.86
C LYS A 88 11.50 2.30 3.42
N VAL A 89 10.45 3.03 3.75
CA VAL A 89 9.05 2.66 3.48
C VAL A 89 8.42 3.74 2.60
N GLU A 90 7.88 3.33 1.46
CA GLU A 90 7.13 4.23 0.56
C GLU A 90 5.72 4.44 1.12
N LEU A 91 5.30 5.70 1.23
CA LEU A 91 3.94 6.07 1.58
C LEU A 91 3.22 6.54 0.33
N THR A 92 2.04 6.00 0.07
CA THR A 92 1.22 6.41 -1.06
C THR A 92 -0.18 6.82 -0.62
N PHE A 93 -0.79 7.76 -1.36
CA PHE A 93 -2.22 7.98 -1.32
C PHE A 93 -2.72 8.65 -2.60
N ASP A 94 -3.97 8.37 -2.96
CA ASP A 94 -4.69 9.11 -3.99
C ASP A 94 -5.36 10.35 -3.36
N PRO A 95 -4.98 11.58 -3.77
CA PRO A 95 -5.51 12.81 -3.18
C PRO A 95 -7.01 13.00 -3.45
N VAL A 96 -7.57 12.36 -4.47
CA VAL A 96 -8.98 12.47 -4.83
C VAL A 96 -9.85 11.58 -3.95
N ILE A 97 -9.35 10.41 -3.54
CA ILE A 97 -10.06 9.47 -2.67
C ILE A 97 -9.82 9.79 -1.17
N ALA A 98 -8.63 10.28 -0.84
CA ALA A 98 -8.18 10.54 0.52
C ALA A 98 -9.08 11.49 1.33
N SER A 99 -9.19 12.74 0.88
CA SER A 99 -9.91 13.82 1.57
C SER A 99 -10.05 15.07 0.68
N LYS A 100 -11.07 15.90 0.94
CA LYS A 100 -11.16 17.24 0.34
C LYS A 100 -10.08 18.19 0.87
N ASP A 101 -9.66 17.99 2.12
CA ASP A 101 -8.55 18.70 2.75
C ASP A 101 -7.35 17.76 2.85
N ILE A 102 -6.37 17.97 1.98
CA ILE A 102 -5.17 17.14 1.88
C ILE A 102 -4.23 17.39 3.07
N ASN A 103 -4.16 18.60 3.61
CA ASN A 103 -3.29 18.88 4.75
C ASN A 103 -3.81 18.17 6.00
N ASP A 104 -5.12 18.21 6.26
CA ASP A 104 -5.75 17.41 7.33
C ASP A 104 -5.51 15.90 7.12
N PHE A 105 -5.51 15.43 5.87
CA PHE A 105 -5.21 14.03 5.56
C PHE A 105 -3.77 13.66 5.90
N VAL A 106 -2.79 14.50 5.56
CA VAL A 106 -1.39 14.31 5.95
C VAL A 106 -1.24 14.29 7.48
N GLN A 107 -1.98 15.14 8.21
CA GLN A 107 -1.98 15.10 9.68
C GLN A 107 -2.58 13.80 10.24
N LYS A 108 -3.54 13.19 9.54
CA LYS A 108 -4.04 11.85 9.89
C LYS A 108 -3.02 10.76 9.58
N ILE A 109 -2.29 10.86 8.46
CA ILE A 109 -1.18 9.96 8.14
C ILE A 109 -0.13 9.97 9.27
N ASN A 110 0.30 11.16 9.72
CA ASN A 110 1.23 11.29 10.86
C ASN A 110 0.74 10.48 12.07
N LYS A 111 -0.53 10.64 12.46
CA LYS A 111 -1.13 9.88 13.56
C LYS A 111 -1.11 8.36 13.32
N GLN A 112 -1.29 7.89 12.09
CA GLN A 112 -1.20 6.45 11.81
C GLN A 112 0.25 5.95 11.87
N LEU A 113 1.21 6.73 11.37
CA LEU A 113 2.63 6.39 11.47
C LEU A 113 3.11 6.34 12.92
N ASP A 114 2.70 7.29 13.76
CA ASP A 114 2.98 7.29 15.20
C ASP A 114 2.41 6.05 15.91
N TRP A 115 1.32 5.51 15.40
CA TRP A 115 0.78 4.25 15.89
C TRP A 115 1.61 3.07 15.38
N LEU A 116 2.01 3.06 14.12
CA LEU A 116 2.88 2.02 13.55
C LEU A 116 4.24 1.95 14.27
N THR A 117 4.87 3.08 14.61
CA THR A 117 6.13 3.08 15.36
C THR A 117 6.01 2.33 16.69
N LYS A 118 4.85 2.43 17.35
CA LYS A 118 4.55 1.82 18.65
C LYS A 118 4.00 0.39 18.56
N ASN A 119 3.51 -0.05 17.40
CA ASN A 119 2.73 -1.30 17.27
C ASN A 119 3.36 -2.37 16.37
N LYS A 120 4.68 -2.29 16.08
CA LYS A 120 5.41 -3.31 15.29
C LYS A 120 5.12 -4.75 15.71
N SER A 121 5.14 -5.03 17.02
CA SER A 121 4.91 -6.38 17.56
C SER A 121 3.47 -6.86 17.32
N LEU A 122 2.49 -5.97 17.47
CA LEU A 122 1.08 -6.27 17.22
C LEU A 122 0.84 -6.64 15.75
N ILE A 123 1.42 -5.86 14.83
CA ILE A 123 1.37 -6.09 13.38
C ILE A 123 1.99 -7.44 13.02
N LYS A 124 3.20 -7.71 13.51
CA LYS A 124 3.90 -8.97 13.27
C LYS A 124 3.09 -10.17 13.79
N LYS A 125 2.48 -10.05 14.97
CA LYS A 125 1.64 -11.09 15.54
C LYS A 125 0.40 -11.38 14.68
N ALA A 126 -0.23 -10.37 14.12
CA ALA A 126 -1.38 -10.55 13.23
C ALA A 126 -1.00 -11.34 11.97
N ILE A 127 0.09 -10.93 11.30
CA ILE A 127 0.61 -11.61 10.10
C ILE A 127 0.92 -13.09 10.40
N THR A 128 1.63 -13.37 11.51
CA THR A 128 1.94 -14.74 11.91
C THR A 128 0.67 -15.57 12.21
N SER A 129 -0.32 -14.96 12.87
CA SER A 129 -1.58 -15.64 13.22
C SER A 129 -2.34 -16.09 11.97
N ASP A 130 -2.37 -15.24 10.94
CA ASP A 130 -3.18 -15.48 9.75
C ASP A 130 -2.45 -16.36 8.72
N LEU A 131 -1.12 -16.26 8.60
CA LEU A 131 -0.38 -16.80 7.45
C LEU A 131 0.62 -17.91 7.77
N LEU A 132 1.01 -18.13 9.03
CA LEU A 132 1.99 -19.19 9.35
C LEU A 132 1.46 -20.59 9.02
N GLN A 133 0.20 -20.87 9.36
CA GLN A 133 -0.42 -22.15 9.04
C GLN A 133 -0.45 -22.38 7.53
N LEU A 134 -0.91 -21.37 6.78
CA LEU A 134 -0.92 -21.40 5.32
C LEU A 134 0.48 -21.71 4.76
N LYS A 135 1.53 -21.05 5.25
CA LYS A 135 2.91 -21.30 4.82
C LYS A 135 3.31 -22.77 5.01
N ASN A 136 3.05 -23.32 6.19
CA ASN A 136 3.45 -24.69 6.54
C ASN A 136 2.62 -25.78 5.84
N GLU A 137 1.40 -25.47 5.42
CA GLU A 137 0.51 -26.45 4.78
C GLU A 137 0.63 -26.49 3.25
N SER A 138 0.89 -25.34 2.61
CA SER A 138 0.70 -25.22 1.15
C SER A 138 1.84 -24.55 0.39
N TRP A 139 2.85 -24.03 1.09
CA TRP A 139 3.90 -23.19 0.46
C TRP A 139 5.32 -23.64 0.80
N LEU A 140 5.48 -24.81 1.41
CA LEU A 140 6.79 -25.44 1.59
C LEU A 140 7.27 -26.02 0.26
N ASP A 141 8.56 -25.91 -0.02
CA ASP A 141 9.18 -26.71 -1.08
C ASP A 141 9.20 -28.19 -0.66
N GLU A 142 9.37 -29.11 -1.61
CA GLU A 142 9.26 -30.57 -1.38
C GLU A 142 10.10 -31.10 -0.20
N ASP A 143 11.26 -30.50 0.03
CA ASP A 143 12.21 -30.87 1.10
C ASP A 143 12.22 -29.88 2.28
N GLN A 144 11.38 -28.85 2.26
CA GLN A 144 11.36 -27.83 3.30
C GLN A 144 10.59 -28.32 4.53
N GLN A 145 11.21 -28.22 5.71
CA GLN A 145 10.53 -28.49 6.96
C GLN A 145 9.60 -27.34 7.36
N THR A 146 8.58 -27.65 8.17
CA THR A 146 7.74 -26.62 8.77
C THR A 146 8.57 -25.63 9.57
N ILE A 147 8.23 -24.35 9.44
CA ILE A 147 8.93 -23.27 10.12
C ILE A 147 8.14 -22.80 11.34
N ASN A 148 8.87 -22.33 12.37
CA ASN A 148 8.28 -21.75 13.57
C ASN A 148 7.94 -20.26 13.36
N LYS A 149 7.38 -19.63 14.40
CA LYS A 149 6.95 -18.22 14.35
C LYS A 149 8.12 -17.27 14.14
N GLU A 150 9.25 -17.55 14.80
CA GLU A 150 10.45 -16.74 14.78
C GLU A 150 11.08 -16.72 13.39
N ASP A 151 11.20 -17.89 12.76
CA ASP A 151 11.75 -18.06 11.42
C ASP A 151 10.81 -17.50 10.35
N PHE A 152 9.49 -17.64 10.53
CA PHE A 152 8.48 -17.05 9.64
C PHE A 152 8.52 -15.52 9.63
N ILE A 153 8.67 -14.87 10.79
CA ILE A 153 8.57 -13.40 10.88
C ILE A 153 9.88 -12.65 10.61
N LYS A 154 11.00 -13.38 10.58
CA LYS A 154 12.35 -12.85 10.39
C LYS A 154 12.58 -12.25 9.00
N PRO A 155 12.22 -12.90 7.88
CA PRO A 155 12.44 -12.34 6.55
C PRO A 155 11.44 -11.24 6.18
N ILE A 156 10.29 -11.16 6.88
CA ILE A 156 9.21 -10.23 6.55
C ILE A 156 9.59 -8.77 6.89
N GLN A 157 9.61 -7.93 5.86
CA GLN A 157 10.01 -6.51 5.93
C GLN A 157 8.94 -5.59 5.36
N LEU A 158 8.57 -4.55 6.11
CA LEU A 158 7.65 -3.52 5.62
C LEU A 158 8.32 -2.73 4.49
N THR A 159 7.65 -2.62 3.35
CA THR A 159 8.14 -1.95 2.14
C THR A 159 7.31 -0.72 1.78
N SER A 160 5.98 -0.78 1.95
CA SER A 160 5.12 0.38 1.70
C SER A 160 3.87 0.41 2.57
N VAL A 161 3.28 1.60 2.66
CA VAL A 161 1.98 1.85 3.27
C VAL A 161 1.13 2.63 2.28
N ASP A 162 -0.01 2.06 1.90
CA ASP A 162 -0.98 2.74 1.04
C ASP A 162 -2.16 3.25 1.86
N PHE A 163 -2.41 4.55 1.82
CA PHE A 163 -3.47 5.20 2.57
C PHE A 163 -4.71 5.43 1.71
N ALA A 164 -5.82 4.84 2.15
CA ALA A 164 -7.14 5.02 1.60
C ALA A 164 -7.94 6.11 2.35
N LYS A 165 -9.21 6.26 1.97
CA LYS A 165 -10.15 7.22 2.56
C LYS A 165 -10.17 7.14 4.09
N LYS A 166 -10.26 8.31 4.75
CA LYS A 166 -10.20 8.46 6.23
C LYS A 166 -8.88 7.96 6.86
N ALA A 167 -7.81 7.80 6.08
CA ALA A 167 -6.53 7.27 6.53
C ALA A 167 -6.65 5.86 7.15
N ALA A 168 -7.54 5.04 6.59
CA ALA A 168 -7.34 3.59 6.61
C ALA A 168 -6.14 3.26 5.72
N PHE A 169 -5.47 2.14 5.95
CA PHE A 169 -4.26 1.82 5.21
C PHE A 169 -4.01 0.32 5.08
N ASP A 170 -3.31 -0.01 4.00
CA ASP A 170 -2.74 -1.32 3.77
C ASP A 170 -1.22 -1.26 3.97
N LEU A 171 -0.70 -2.23 4.71
CA LEU A 171 0.74 -2.42 4.87
C LEU A 171 1.19 -3.53 3.92
N TYR A 172 2.17 -3.22 3.07
CA TYR A 172 2.78 -4.19 2.17
C TYR A 172 4.14 -4.61 2.71
N PHE A 173 4.37 -5.91 2.68
CA PHE A 173 5.63 -6.49 3.12
C PHE A 173 6.24 -7.34 2.01
N ASP A 174 7.55 -7.16 1.84
CA ASP A 174 8.40 -8.19 1.24
C ASP A 174 8.45 -9.35 2.23
N ASP A 175 8.10 -10.54 1.75
CA ASP A 175 8.04 -11.74 2.54
C ASP A 175 9.39 -12.48 2.61
N GLY A 176 10.39 -12.02 1.86
CA GLY A 176 11.69 -12.65 1.70
C GLY A 176 11.59 -14.06 1.10
N ASN A 177 10.68 -14.24 0.13
CA ASN A 177 10.43 -15.47 -0.61
C ASN A 177 9.81 -16.62 0.21
N LEU A 178 8.94 -16.29 1.17
CA LEU A 178 8.16 -17.31 1.90
C LEU A 178 7.01 -17.88 1.05
N PHE A 179 6.49 -17.08 0.12
CA PHE A 179 5.33 -17.33 -0.73
C PHE A 179 5.69 -17.14 -2.21
N TRP A 180 6.87 -17.62 -2.62
CA TRP A 180 7.30 -17.68 -4.03
C TRP A 180 7.15 -16.36 -4.81
N GLY A 181 7.53 -15.24 -4.18
CA GLY A 181 7.48 -13.91 -4.79
C GLY A 181 6.17 -13.14 -4.61
N HIS A 182 5.19 -13.67 -3.88
CA HIS A 182 4.02 -12.90 -3.45
C HIS A 182 4.39 -11.93 -2.32
N SER A 183 3.68 -10.80 -2.27
CA SER A 183 3.75 -9.86 -1.15
C SER A 183 2.73 -10.22 -0.07
N ILE A 184 3.03 -9.87 1.18
CA ILE A 184 2.04 -9.93 2.26
C ILE A 184 1.37 -8.55 2.36
N ILE A 185 0.05 -8.53 2.46
CA ILE A 185 -0.75 -7.33 2.71
C ILE A 185 -1.45 -7.46 4.06
N LEU A 186 -1.40 -6.42 4.89
CA LEU A 186 -2.19 -6.33 6.13
C LEU A 186 -3.11 -5.10 6.08
N ASN A 187 -4.41 -5.32 6.17
CA ASN A 187 -5.40 -4.24 6.18
C ASN A 187 -5.65 -3.69 7.59
N VAL A 188 -5.61 -2.37 7.73
CA VAL A 188 -5.90 -1.66 8.98
C VAL A 188 -6.87 -0.53 8.70
N ASN A 189 -8.00 -0.51 9.41
CA ASN A 189 -8.98 0.56 9.22
C ASN A 189 -8.54 1.89 9.87
N SER A 190 -9.29 2.96 9.62
CA SER A 190 -9.00 4.29 10.17
C SER A 190 -9.01 4.38 11.70
N LYS A 191 -9.61 3.39 12.39
CA LYS A 191 -9.65 3.27 13.85
C LYS A 191 -8.53 2.41 14.41
N ARG A 192 -7.59 1.95 13.57
CA ARG A 192 -6.47 1.06 13.91
C ARG A 192 -6.90 -0.34 14.32
N GLU A 193 -8.04 -0.80 13.82
CA GLU A 193 -8.45 -2.19 13.92
C GLU A 193 -7.85 -2.96 12.74
N ILE A 194 -7.05 -3.98 13.06
CA ILE A 194 -6.49 -4.91 12.07
C ILE A 194 -7.63 -5.78 11.54
N LYS A 195 -7.78 -5.86 10.21
CA LYS A 195 -8.84 -6.65 9.56
C LYS A 195 -8.38 -8.02 9.10
N GLY A 196 -7.09 -8.19 8.82
CA GLY A 196 -6.47 -9.48 8.51
C GLY A 196 -5.27 -9.31 7.60
N ALA A 197 -4.48 -10.37 7.50
CA ALA A 197 -3.37 -10.49 6.54
C ALA A 197 -3.72 -11.44 5.40
N SER A 198 -3.23 -11.14 4.20
CA SER A 198 -3.35 -11.99 3.03
C SER A 198 -2.08 -11.93 2.17
N ILE A 199 -1.96 -12.85 1.21
CA ILE A 199 -0.93 -12.83 0.18
C ILE A 199 -1.49 -12.20 -1.10
N ALA A 200 -0.66 -11.50 -1.86
CA ALA A 200 -1.03 -10.87 -3.13
C ALA A 200 0.14 -10.92 -4.13
N GLY A 201 -0.16 -11.17 -5.40
CA GLY A 201 0.83 -11.33 -6.47
C GLY A 201 0.18 -11.84 -7.75
#